data_AF-A0A9X1QPG0-F1
#
_entry.id   AF-A0A9X1QPG0-F1
#
_cell.length_a   1.000
_cell.length_b   1.000
_cell.length_c   1.000
_cell.angle_alpha   90.00
_cell.angle_beta   90.00
_cell.angle_gamma   90.00
#
_symmetry.space_group_name_H-M   'P 1'
#
loop_
_entity.id
_entity.type
_entity.pdbx_description
1 polymer ?
#
loop_
_entity_poly.entity_id
_entity_poly.type
_entity_poly.pdbx_seq_one_letter_code
_entity_poly.pdbx_strand_id
1 'polypeptide(L)'
;MLIILPPSEAKADGGDLPPLDLDRLHFSSLTPVREEIIEDLLALEPLAMQRVLKLSDRLWSEVEANIALRDSPCTPALRRYTGVLYDALDAEHLPPRAWERILLSSAMFGFLHATDPIPHYRLSGGSTLPRRDGGTATMKSRWSPTLSAAGAELPGLIIDARSGAYAQLGTIPGALTLTVMKEKPDGSRSVVSHVNKKYKGVLTRVLASAEEELESAGDVVDYTAEHGLHMEIPKDAQLHLIVRE
;
A
#
# COMPACT_ATOMS: atom_id res chain seq x y z
N MET A 1 -5.06 -10.86 -12.26
CA MET A 1 -5.01 -10.86 -10.80
C MET A 1 -4.18 -9.68 -10.36
N LEU A 2 -4.66 -8.93 -9.37
CA LEU A 2 -3.94 -7.82 -8.74
C LEU A 2 -3.79 -8.07 -7.24
N ILE A 3 -2.65 -7.68 -6.68
CA ILE A 3 -2.37 -7.74 -5.24
C ILE A 3 -2.13 -6.32 -4.75
N ILE A 4 -2.90 -5.92 -3.73
CA ILE A 4 -2.86 -4.56 -3.21
C ILE A 4 -2.14 -4.54 -1.87
N LEU A 5 -0.93 -4.01 -1.87
CA LEU A 5 -0.07 -3.94 -0.70
C LEU A 5 -0.39 -2.72 0.18
N PRO A 6 -0.30 -2.85 1.52
CA PRO A 6 -0.25 -1.69 2.39
C PRO A 6 1.08 -0.95 2.18
N PRO A 7 1.15 0.37 2.43
CA PRO A 7 2.42 1.08 2.37
C PRO A 7 3.30 0.73 3.58
N SER A 8 4.53 1.25 3.54
CA SER A 8 5.38 1.37 4.73
C SER A 8 5.51 2.81 5.19
N GLU A 9 5.69 2.98 6.50
CA GLU A 9 6.05 4.27 7.08
C GLU A 9 7.48 4.66 6.69
N ALA A 10 8.38 3.67 6.62
CA ALA A 10 9.75 3.84 6.15
C ALA A 10 9.78 3.86 4.62
N LYS A 11 10.61 4.75 4.06
CA LYS A 11 10.82 4.90 2.63
C LYS A 11 12.31 4.95 2.33
N ALA A 12 12.69 4.46 1.16
CA ALA A 12 14.03 4.65 0.63
C ALA A 12 14.23 6.14 0.28
N ASP A 13 15.40 6.68 0.57
CA ASP A 13 15.81 8.01 0.13
C ASP A 13 16.21 8.02 -1.36
N GLY A 14 16.36 9.22 -1.93
CA GLY A 14 16.85 9.42 -3.29
C GLY A 14 15.81 9.09 -4.37
N GLY A 15 16.31 8.78 -5.56
CA GLY A 15 15.52 8.59 -6.78
C GLY A 15 16.27 9.13 -8.00
N ASP A 16 15.98 8.57 -9.17
CA ASP A 16 16.58 8.93 -10.47
C ASP A 16 15.52 9.35 -11.51
N LEU A 17 14.24 9.27 -11.14
CA LEU A 17 13.14 9.71 -11.99
C LEU A 17 12.86 11.20 -11.79
N PRO A 18 12.28 11.87 -12.80
CA PRO A 18 11.88 13.28 -12.69
C PRO A 18 11.00 13.55 -11.46
N PRO A 19 10.93 14.81 -11.01
CA PRO A 19 10.03 15.22 -9.93
C PRO A 19 8.57 14.88 -10.19
N LEU A 20 7.77 14.93 -9.12
CA LEU A 20 6.39 14.48 -9.11
C LEU A 20 5.55 15.17 -10.20
N ASP A 21 4.94 14.35 -11.05
CA ASP A 21 3.94 14.74 -12.02
C ASP A 21 2.70 13.87 -11.81
N LEU A 22 1.64 14.47 -11.29
CA LEU A 22 0.41 13.75 -10.91
C LEU A 22 -0.32 13.17 -12.12
N ASP A 23 -0.16 13.76 -13.30
CA ASP A 23 -0.81 13.30 -14.53
C ASP A 23 -0.14 12.03 -15.08
N ARG A 24 1.09 11.74 -14.64
CA ARG A 24 1.82 10.51 -14.98
C ARG A 24 1.52 9.34 -14.06
N LEU A 25 0.82 9.58 -12.95
CA LEU A 25 0.42 8.50 -12.05
C LEU A 25 -0.77 7.75 -12.62
N HIS A 26 -0.81 6.43 -12.39
CA HIS A 26 -1.98 5.63 -12.70
C HIS A 26 -3.21 6.13 -11.91
N PHE A 27 -4.41 5.74 -12.36
CA PHE A 27 -5.68 6.16 -11.77
C PHE A 27 -5.86 7.70 -11.78
N SER A 28 -5.92 8.29 -12.98
CA SER A 28 -6.09 9.74 -13.16
C SER A 28 -7.35 10.31 -12.50
N SER A 29 -8.38 9.48 -12.28
CA SER A 29 -9.57 9.86 -11.50
C SER A 29 -9.26 10.22 -10.03
N LEU A 30 -8.10 9.82 -9.51
CA LEU A 30 -7.66 10.15 -8.16
C LEU A 30 -6.93 11.50 -8.08
N THR A 31 -6.45 12.03 -9.21
CA THR A 31 -5.60 13.24 -9.26
C THR A 31 -6.18 14.45 -8.55
N PRO A 32 -7.48 14.80 -8.68
CA PRO A 32 -8.04 15.94 -7.94
C PRO A 32 -7.89 15.81 -6.42
N VAL A 33 -8.08 14.61 -5.86
CA VAL A 33 -7.91 14.37 -4.43
C VAL A 33 -6.43 14.39 -4.03
N ARG A 34 -5.52 13.93 -4.90
CA ARG A 34 -4.07 14.03 -4.70
C ARG A 34 -3.64 15.49 -4.59
N GLU A 35 -4.10 16.34 -5.51
CA GLU A 35 -3.84 17.78 -5.51
C GLU A 35 -4.33 18.43 -4.22
N GLU A 36 -5.59 18.19 -3.81
CA GLU A 36 -6.14 18.73 -2.57
C GLU A 36 -5.28 18.37 -1.35
N ILE A 37 -4.91 17.09 -1.21
CA ILE A 37 -4.11 16.62 -0.07
C ILE A 37 -2.73 17.26 -0.05
N ILE A 38 -2.07 17.32 -1.21
CA ILE A 38 -0.72 17.89 -1.34
C ILE A 38 -0.75 19.38 -1.03
N GLU A 39 -1.70 20.13 -1.60
CA GLU A 39 -1.80 21.56 -1.38
C GLU A 39 -2.18 21.90 0.06
N ASP A 40 -3.08 21.13 0.68
CA ASP A 40 -3.43 21.29 2.09
C ASP A 40 -2.23 21.00 3.01
N LEU A 41 -1.43 19.98 2.69
CA LEU A 41 -0.24 19.66 3.45
C LEU A 41 0.83 20.75 3.32
N LEU A 42 1.12 21.19 2.09
CA LEU A 42 2.15 22.19 1.79
C LEU A 42 1.79 23.61 2.27
N ALA A 43 0.51 23.88 2.52
CA ALA A 43 0.07 25.15 3.12
C ALA A 43 0.35 25.24 4.63
N LEU A 44 0.76 24.15 5.29
CA LEU A 44 1.12 24.17 6.70
C LEU A 44 2.53 24.71 6.89
N GLU A 45 2.69 25.64 7.83
CA GLU A 45 4.02 26.03 8.34
C GLU A 45 4.78 24.80 8.87
N PRO A 46 6.12 24.71 8.74
CA PRO A 46 6.88 23.49 9.06
C PRO A 46 6.62 22.91 10.46
N LEU A 47 6.61 23.77 11.50
CA LEU A 47 6.30 23.35 12.88
C LEU A 47 4.84 22.91 13.05
N ALA A 48 3.92 23.45 12.27
CA ALA A 48 2.52 23.02 12.28
C ALA A 48 2.37 21.67 11.58
N MET A 49 3.05 21.47 10.45
CA MET A 49 3.12 20.18 9.75
C MET A 49 3.66 19.07 10.66
N GLN A 50 4.79 19.32 11.35
CA GLN A 50 5.36 18.38 12.31
C GLN A 50 4.32 17.94 13.37
N ARG A 51 3.58 18.90 13.95
CA ARG A 51 2.55 18.65 14.96
C ARG A 51 1.35 17.88 14.40
N VAL A 52 0.83 18.29 13.24
CA VAL A 52 -0.32 17.65 12.58
C VAL A 52 0.00 16.19 12.21
N LEU A 53 1.22 15.95 11.72
CA LEU A 53 1.70 14.61 11.36
C LEU A 53 2.20 13.80 12.57
N LYS A 54 2.18 14.39 13.77
CA LYS A 54 2.62 13.77 15.04
C LYS A 54 4.06 13.24 14.96
N LEU A 55 4.94 14.00 14.32
CA LEU A 55 6.34 13.64 14.14
C LEU A 55 7.16 14.13 15.35
N SER A 56 8.00 13.26 15.90
CA SER A 56 9.00 13.67 16.90
C SER A 56 10.11 14.51 16.24
N ASP A 57 10.89 15.26 17.02
CA ASP A 57 12.00 16.07 16.51
C ASP A 57 13.06 15.25 15.74
N ARG A 58 13.21 13.96 16.06
CA ARG A 58 14.11 13.04 15.34
C ARG A 58 13.67 12.74 13.90
N LEU A 59 12.41 13.04 13.57
CA LEU A 59 11.82 12.84 12.24
C LEU A 59 11.62 14.18 11.52
N TRP A 60 12.41 15.22 11.87
CA TRP A 60 12.34 16.51 11.20
C TRP A 60 12.61 16.41 9.69
N SER A 61 13.50 15.51 9.27
CA SER A 61 13.78 15.24 7.85
C SER A 61 12.54 14.81 7.05
N GLU A 62 11.53 14.23 7.71
CA GLU A 62 10.26 13.88 7.06
C GLU A 62 9.40 15.13 6.76
N VAL A 63 9.53 16.19 7.56
CA VAL A 63 8.92 17.51 7.29
C VAL A 63 9.63 18.14 6.10
N GLU A 64 10.96 18.10 6.08
CA GLU A 64 11.76 18.61 4.96
C GLU A 64 11.44 17.89 3.65
N ALA A 65 11.29 16.56 3.70
CA ALA A 65 10.87 15.76 2.55
C ALA A 65 9.48 16.16 2.03
N ASN A 66 8.52 16.41 2.92
CA ASN A 66 7.21 16.91 2.52
C ASN A 66 7.28 18.32 1.92
N ILE A 67 8.12 19.22 2.44
CA ILE A 67 8.30 20.56 1.87
C ILE A 67 8.86 20.47 0.44
N ALA A 68 9.82 19.56 0.22
CA ALA A 68 10.43 19.33 -1.09
C ALA A 68 9.60 18.41 -2.02
N LEU A 69 8.36 18.07 -1.68
CA LEU A 69 7.58 17.02 -2.35
C LEU A 69 7.48 17.20 -3.87
N ARG A 70 7.30 18.44 -4.34
CA ARG A 70 7.12 18.74 -5.78
C ARG A 70 8.43 18.74 -6.57
N ASP A 71 9.55 18.97 -5.90
CA ASP A 71 10.85 19.19 -6.56
C ASP A 71 11.81 18.00 -6.37
N SER A 72 11.55 17.16 -5.38
CA SER A 72 12.41 16.00 -5.07
C SER A 72 12.32 14.91 -6.15
N PRO A 73 13.42 14.18 -6.41
CA PRO A 73 13.43 13.11 -7.39
C PRO A 73 12.50 11.96 -6.98
N CYS A 74 11.88 11.34 -7.98
CA CYS A 74 11.00 10.20 -7.77
C CYS A 74 11.74 8.88 -7.92
N THR A 75 11.11 7.82 -7.43
CA THR A 75 11.46 6.41 -7.71
C THR A 75 10.16 5.63 -7.87
N PRO A 76 10.14 4.46 -8.55
CA PRO A 76 8.93 3.64 -8.62
C PRO A 76 8.35 3.34 -7.25
N ALA A 77 7.03 3.40 -7.11
CA ALA A 77 6.34 3.20 -5.83
C ALA A 77 6.75 1.89 -5.13
N LEU A 78 6.96 0.81 -5.89
CA LEU A 78 7.40 -0.48 -5.35
C LEU A 78 8.79 -0.44 -4.71
N ARG A 79 9.66 0.47 -5.17
CA ARG A 79 11.00 0.72 -4.62
C ARG A 79 11.02 1.82 -3.56
N ARG A 80 10.00 2.69 -3.52
CA ARG A 80 9.95 3.78 -2.54
C ARG A 80 9.70 3.27 -1.13
N TYR A 81 8.81 2.30 -0.93
CA TYR A 81 8.49 1.79 0.40
C TYR A 81 9.45 0.67 0.82
N THR A 82 9.86 0.66 2.08
CA THR A 82 10.87 -0.28 2.60
C THR A 82 10.42 -0.97 3.89
N GLY A 83 11.19 -1.98 4.34
CA GLY A 83 10.97 -2.68 5.59
C GLY A 83 10.29 -4.04 5.39
N VAL A 84 10.04 -4.74 6.51
CA VAL A 84 9.77 -6.20 6.58
C VAL A 84 8.95 -6.82 5.44
N LEU A 85 7.86 -6.18 4.99
CA LEU A 85 7.07 -6.68 3.86
C LEU A 85 7.84 -6.54 2.53
N TYR A 86 8.36 -5.36 2.25
CA TYR A 86 9.08 -5.04 1.03
C TYR A 86 10.43 -5.75 0.95
N ASP A 87 11.11 -5.92 2.09
CA ASP A 87 12.35 -6.71 2.18
C ASP A 87 12.08 -8.18 1.80
N ALA A 88 10.95 -8.74 2.24
CA ALA A 88 10.56 -10.11 1.92
C ALA A 88 9.97 -10.27 0.50
N LEU A 89 9.38 -9.19 -0.04
CA LEU A 89 8.92 -9.13 -1.42
C LEU A 89 10.09 -9.16 -2.40
N ASP A 90 11.22 -8.52 -2.04
CA ASP A 90 12.47 -8.56 -2.79
C ASP A 90 12.28 -8.10 -4.25
N ALA A 91 11.74 -6.88 -4.39
CA ALA A 91 11.24 -6.34 -5.66
C ALA A 91 12.30 -6.28 -6.78
N GLU A 92 13.58 -6.22 -6.42
CA GLU A 92 14.71 -6.22 -7.38
C GLU A 92 14.82 -7.54 -8.14
N HIS A 93 14.45 -8.66 -7.51
CA HIS A 93 14.54 -10.00 -8.09
C HIS A 93 13.21 -10.50 -8.67
N LEU A 94 12.18 -9.64 -8.72
CA LEU A 94 10.92 -9.97 -9.36
C LEU A 94 11.04 -9.86 -10.89
N PRO A 95 10.41 -10.77 -11.65
CA PRO A 95 10.31 -10.61 -13.09
C PRO A 95 9.46 -9.36 -13.42
N PRO A 96 9.71 -8.66 -14.55
CA PRO A 96 8.97 -7.44 -14.90
C PRO A 96 7.43 -7.61 -14.86
N ARG A 97 6.91 -8.75 -15.33
CA ARG A 97 5.47 -9.07 -15.30
C ARG A 97 4.85 -9.04 -13.89
N ALA A 98 5.63 -9.31 -12.85
CA ALA A 98 5.12 -9.31 -11.49
C ALA A 98 4.74 -7.91 -11.02
N TRP A 99 5.41 -6.88 -11.55
CA TRP A 99 5.11 -5.49 -11.20
C TRP A 99 3.74 -5.06 -11.72
N GLU A 100 3.30 -5.57 -12.86
CA GLU A 100 1.97 -5.32 -13.45
C GLU A 100 0.83 -5.83 -12.56
N ARG A 101 1.14 -6.80 -11.67
CA ARG A 101 0.19 -7.41 -10.74
C ARG A 101 0.17 -6.76 -9.36
N ILE A 102 0.98 -5.72 -9.14
CA ILE A 102 1.14 -5.10 -7.81
C ILE A 102 0.61 -3.67 -7.82
N LEU A 103 -0.37 -3.43 -6.96
CA LEU A 103 -0.80 -2.08 -6.58
C LEU A 103 -0.38 -1.80 -5.14
N LEU A 104 -0.21 -0.51 -4.82
CA LEU A 104 0.13 -0.04 -3.49
C LEU A 104 -0.93 0.95 -3.03
N SER A 105 -1.31 0.86 -1.75
CA SER A 105 -2.13 1.89 -1.11
C SER A 105 -1.24 2.98 -0.52
N SER A 106 -1.67 4.23 -0.63
CA SER A 106 -0.95 5.41 -0.17
C SER A 106 -1.93 6.39 0.46
N ALA A 107 -1.55 6.98 1.60
CA ALA A 107 -2.34 8.07 2.18
C ALA A 107 -2.24 9.36 1.34
N MET A 108 -1.10 9.60 0.68
CA MET A 108 -0.89 10.79 -0.15
C MET A 108 -1.49 10.62 -1.55
N PHE A 109 -1.40 9.42 -2.12
CA PHE A 109 -1.65 9.18 -3.53
C PHE A 109 -2.82 8.24 -3.83
N GLY A 110 -3.47 7.66 -2.81
CA GLY A 110 -4.58 6.73 -3.02
C GLY A 110 -4.09 5.36 -3.48
N PHE A 111 -4.52 4.89 -4.65
CA PHE A 111 -3.90 3.73 -5.30
C PHE A 111 -2.73 4.18 -6.18
N LEU A 112 -1.69 3.35 -6.19
CA LEU A 112 -0.52 3.48 -7.03
C LEU A 112 -0.25 2.16 -7.74
N HIS A 113 0.13 2.21 -9.01
CA HIS A 113 0.77 1.09 -9.68
C HIS A 113 2.22 0.94 -9.19
N ALA A 114 2.78 -0.28 -9.25
CA ALA A 114 4.17 -0.54 -8.82
C ALA A 114 5.22 0.39 -9.45
N THR A 115 4.96 0.83 -10.69
CA THR A 115 5.88 1.69 -11.46
C THR A 115 5.64 3.19 -11.28
N ASP A 116 4.60 3.60 -10.55
CA ASP A 116 4.28 5.02 -10.41
C ASP A 116 5.45 5.79 -9.78
N PRO A 117 5.95 6.88 -10.42
CA PRO A 117 7.05 7.66 -9.89
C PRO A 117 6.58 8.52 -8.71
N ILE A 118 7.06 8.21 -7.50
CA ILE A 118 6.71 8.98 -6.30
C ILE A 118 7.94 9.50 -5.54
N PRO A 119 7.85 10.72 -4.97
CA PRO A 119 8.90 11.29 -4.13
C PRO A 119 8.93 10.61 -2.74
N HIS A 120 9.95 10.92 -1.95
CA HIS A 120 9.89 10.65 -0.51
C HIS A 120 8.87 11.59 0.14
N TYR A 121 8.04 11.06 1.04
CA TYR A 121 7.04 11.86 1.75
C TYR A 121 6.65 11.20 3.07
N ARG A 122 5.98 11.97 3.94
CA ARG A 122 5.39 11.49 5.18
C ARG A 122 3.92 11.88 5.30
N LEU A 123 3.06 10.88 5.17
CA LEU A 123 1.64 10.99 5.50
C LEU A 123 1.09 9.58 5.76
N SER A 124 0.38 9.39 6.88
CA SER A 124 -0.16 8.10 7.29
C SER A 124 -1.67 8.01 7.03
N GLY A 125 -2.18 6.81 6.78
CA GLY A 125 -3.62 6.61 6.49
C GLY A 125 -4.57 6.98 7.65
N GLY A 126 -4.07 7.05 8.89
CA GLY A 126 -4.82 7.50 10.06
C GLY A 126 -4.74 9.01 10.33
N SER A 127 -4.08 9.78 9.46
CA SER A 127 -3.92 11.22 9.64
C SER A 127 -5.24 11.98 9.50
N THR A 128 -5.29 13.15 10.15
CA THR A 128 -6.33 14.15 9.98
C THR A 128 -5.64 15.44 9.59
N LEU A 129 -5.89 15.92 8.37
CA LEU A 129 -5.25 17.11 7.83
C LEU A 129 -6.23 18.30 7.86
N PRO A 130 -5.78 19.48 8.33
CA PRO A 130 -6.47 20.73 8.06
C PRO A 130 -6.69 20.93 6.57
N ARG A 131 -7.78 21.61 6.20
CA ARG A 131 -8.00 22.07 4.82
C ARG A 131 -7.69 23.57 4.72
N ARG A 132 -7.20 24.02 3.56
CA ARG A 132 -6.97 25.45 3.30
C ARG A 132 -8.26 26.29 3.33
N ASP A 133 -9.39 25.68 2.99
CA ASP A 133 -10.72 26.33 3.05
C ASP A 133 -11.34 26.34 4.47
N GLY A 134 -10.65 25.74 5.44
CA GLY A 134 -11.07 25.69 6.84
C GLY A 134 -11.53 24.29 7.28
N GLY A 135 -11.45 24.06 8.59
CA GLY A 135 -11.80 22.77 9.19
C GLY A 135 -10.70 21.71 9.03
N THR A 136 -11.05 20.46 9.32
CA THR A 136 -10.14 19.32 9.27
C THR A 136 -10.86 18.10 8.71
N ALA A 137 -10.14 17.24 7.99
CA ALA A 137 -10.70 16.02 7.44
C ALA A 137 -9.74 14.84 7.63
N THR A 138 -10.31 13.68 7.97
CA THR A 138 -9.57 12.41 8.02
C THR A 138 -9.20 11.97 6.61
N MET A 139 -8.09 11.24 6.46
CA MET A 139 -7.73 10.66 5.16
C MET A 139 -8.83 9.74 4.62
N LYS A 140 -9.51 8.99 5.50
CA LYS A 140 -10.68 8.19 5.13
C LYS A 140 -11.76 9.03 4.46
N SER A 141 -12.13 10.18 5.05
CA SER A 141 -13.17 11.03 4.49
C SER A 141 -12.79 11.63 3.14
N ARG A 142 -11.50 11.92 2.92
CA ARG A 142 -11.00 12.45 1.66
C ARG A 142 -11.01 11.40 0.56
N TRP A 143 -10.64 10.17 0.89
CA TRP A 143 -10.43 9.11 -0.10
C TRP A 143 -11.65 8.21 -0.36
N SER A 144 -12.50 7.97 0.65
CA SER A 144 -13.49 6.88 0.60
C SER A 144 -14.36 6.88 -0.65
N PRO A 145 -14.94 8.01 -1.13
CA PRO A 145 -15.75 7.99 -2.35
C PRO A 145 -14.92 7.60 -3.58
N THR A 146 -13.82 8.31 -3.84
CA THR A 146 -13.05 8.18 -5.08
C THR A 146 -12.25 6.88 -5.13
N LEU A 147 -11.66 6.42 -4.01
CA LEU A 147 -10.98 5.12 -3.97
C LEU A 147 -11.94 3.95 -4.08
N SER A 148 -13.16 4.06 -3.55
CA SER A 148 -14.13 2.98 -3.70
C SER A 148 -14.64 2.89 -5.14
N ALA A 149 -14.83 4.02 -5.81
CA ALA A 149 -15.14 4.05 -7.24
C ALA A 149 -14.00 3.45 -8.07
N ALA A 150 -12.75 3.88 -7.85
CA ALA A 150 -11.59 3.31 -8.55
C ALA A 150 -11.40 1.80 -8.24
N GLY A 151 -11.68 1.38 -7.01
CA GLY A 151 -11.62 -0.02 -6.59
C GLY A 151 -12.66 -0.90 -7.27
N ALA A 152 -13.85 -0.38 -7.57
CA ALA A 152 -14.91 -1.11 -8.26
C ALA A 152 -14.58 -1.38 -9.74
N GLU A 153 -13.71 -0.57 -10.35
CA GLU A 153 -13.27 -0.71 -11.74
C GLU A 153 -12.00 -1.57 -11.90
N LEU A 154 -11.45 -2.11 -10.81
CA LEU A 154 -10.27 -2.98 -10.89
C LEU A 154 -10.62 -4.30 -11.58
N PRO A 155 -9.84 -4.74 -12.58
CA PRO A 155 -10.15 -5.94 -13.34
C PRO A 155 -9.65 -7.22 -12.65
N GLY A 156 -10.36 -8.32 -12.90
CA GLY A 156 -9.96 -9.67 -12.51
C GLY A 156 -9.97 -9.91 -11.00
N LEU A 157 -9.26 -10.97 -10.57
CA LEU A 157 -9.15 -11.34 -9.17
C LEU A 157 -8.31 -10.32 -8.39
N ILE A 158 -8.84 -9.79 -7.27
CA ILE A 158 -8.13 -8.87 -6.39
C ILE A 158 -7.83 -9.53 -5.05
N ILE A 159 -6.56 -9.49 -4.64
CA ILE A 159 -6.13 -9.85 -3.28
C ILE A 159 -5.82 -8.55 -2.53
N ASP A 160 -6.66 -8.23 -1.54
CA ASP A 160 -6.46 -7.06 -0.69
C ASP A 160 -5.59 -7.42 0.51
N ALA A 161 -4.30 -7.07 0.43
CA ALA A 161 -3.35 -7.24 1.51
C ALA A 161 -3.26 -5.99 2.41
N ARG A 162 -4.07 -4.94 2.17
CA ARG A 162 -4.09 -3.76 3.04
C ARG A 162 -4.59 -4.14 4.43
N SER A 163 -4.12 -3.42 5.44
CA SER A 163 -4.56 -3.61 6.82
C SER A 163 -4.88 -2.29 7.50
N GLY A 164 -5.81 -2.31 8.45
CA GLY A 164 -6.11 -1.17 9.32
C GLY A 164 -6.64 0.04 8.55
N ALA A 165 -6.07 1.21 8.82
CA ALA A 165 -6.53 2.48 8.25
C ALA A 165 -6.54 2.50 6.71
N TYR A 166 -5.64 1.75 6.04
CA TYR A 166 -5.52 1.76 4.58
C TYR A 166 -6.66 1.03 3.87
N ALA A 167 -7.13 -0.09 4.41
CA ALA A 167 -8.32 -0.78 3.89
C ALA A 167 -9.58 0.10 4.04
N GLN A 168 -9.59 1.01 5.02
CA GLN A 168 -10.70 1.93 5.27
C GLN A 168 -10.67 3.17 4.39
N LEU A 169 -9.59 3.44 3.63
CA LEU A 169 -9.51 4.59 2.71
C LEU A 169 -10.42 4.41 1.49
N GLY A 170 -10.83 3.18 1.18
CA GLY A 170 -11.76 2.86 0.10
C GLY A 170 -11.96 1.35 -0.02
N THR A 171 -13.21 0.95 -0.23
CA THR A 171 -13.61 -0.45 -0.38
C THR A 171 -13.32 -0.96 -1.78
N ILE A 172 -13.04 -2.26 -1.91
CA ILE A 172 -12.83 -2.91 -3.20
C ILE A 172 -13.81 -4.07 -3.28
N PRO A 173 -14.96 -3.89 -3.95
CA PRO A 173 -15.96 -4.94 -4.08
C PRO A 173 -15.36 -6.21 -4.69
N GLY A 174 -15.69 -7.38 -4.12
CA GLY A 174 -15.21 -8.67 -4.63
C GLY A 174 -13.76 -9.04 -4.30
N ALA A 175 -13.00 -8.17 -3.62
CA ALA A 175 -11.62 -8.50 -3.25
C ALA A 175 -11.53 -9.59 -2.16
N LEU A 176 -10.57 -10.49 -2.32
CA LEU A 176 -10.19 -11.47 -1.31
C LEU A 176 -9.30 -10.80 -0.25
N THR A 177 -9.80 -10.71 0.98
CA THR A 177 -9.03 -10.11 2.08
C THR A 177 -7.97 -11.08 2.58
N LEU A 178 -6.69 -10.68 2.49
CA LEU A 178 -5.56 -11.49 2.94
C LEU A 178 -5.18 -11.22 4.41
N THR A 179 -5.21 -12.28 5.21
CA THR A 179 -4.72 -12.30 6.58
C THR A 179 -3.64 -13.38 6.75
N VAL A 180 -2.54 -13.05 7.43
CA VAL A 180 -1.53 -14.06 7.82
C VAL A 180 -1.78 -14.46 9.26
N MET A 181 -1.96 -15.75 9.48
CA MET A 181 -2.22 -16.36 10.78
C MET A 181 -0.99 -17.16 11.21
N LYS A 182 -0.37 -16.77 12.32
CA LYS A 182 0.64 -17.61 12.97
C LYS A 182 -0.06 -18.71 13.76
N GLU A 183 0.24 -19.95 13.42
CA GLU A 183 -0.22 -21.15 14.15
C GLU A 183 0.85 -21.55 15.17
N LYS A 184 0.45 -21.72 16.43
CA LYS A 184 1.31 -22.18 17.52
C LYS A 184 1.33 -23.72 17.58
N PRO A 185 2.29 -24.33 18.30
CA PRO A 185 2.34 -25.79 18.48
C PRO A 185 1.06 -26.41 19.09
N ASP A 186 0.30 -25.64 19.86
CA ASP A 186 -0.99 -26.05 20.45
C ASP A 186 -2.18 -25.97 19.46
N GLY A 187 -1.92 -25.58 18.20
CA GLY A 187 -2.93 -25.39 17.16
C GLY A 187 -3.66 -24.05 17.20
N SER A 188 -3.41 -23.20 18.21
CA SER A 188 -4.04 -21.88 18.28
C SER A 188 -3.45 -20.92 17.24
N ARG A 189 -4.30 -20.06 16.67
CA ARG A 189 -3.93 -19.13 15.59
C ARG A 189 -4.09 -17.68 16.01
N SER A 190 -3.13 -16.85 15.66
CA SER A 190 -3.16 -15.41 15.95
C SER A 190 -2.44 -14.58 14.89
N VAL A 191 -2.89 -13.34 14.69
CA VAL A 191 -2.21 -12.39 13.81
C VAL A 191 -1.05 -11.77 14.58
N VAL A 192 0.17 -12.00 14.12
CA VAL A 192 1.39 -11.39 14.69
C VAL A 192 1.95 -10.41 13.68
N SER A 193 1.97 -9.11 14.00
CA SER A 193 2.24 -8.03 13.03
C SER A 193 3.54 -8.20 12.23
N HIS A 194 4.64 -8.60 12.88
CA HIS A 194 5.93 -8.79 12.20
C HIS A 194 5.86 -9.94 11.18
N VAL A 195 5.34 -11.09 11.62
CA VAL A 195 5.12 -12.28 10.79
C VAL A 195 4.16 -11.95 9.64
N ASN A 196 3.08 -11.23 9.92
CA ASN A 196 2.09 -10.83 8.93
C ASN A 196 2.69 -9.92 7.86
N LYS A 197 3.58 -8.98 8.20
CA LYS A 197 4.30 -8.18 7.19
C LYS A 197 5.22 -9.04 6.33
N LYS A 198 6.08 -9.84 6.96
CA LYS A 198 7.06 -10.70 6.26
C LYS A 198 6.36 -11.61 5.25
N TYR A 199 5.37 -12.37 5.70
CA TYR A 199 4.72 -13.37 4.87
C TYR A 199 3.73 -12.78 3.85
N LYS A 200 3.23 -11.55 4.04
CA LYS A 200 2.59 -10.80 2.94
C LYS A 200 3.57 -10.52 1.80
N GLY A 201 4.82 -10.18 2.11
CA GLY A 201 5.88 -10.01 1.12
C GLY A 201 6.19 -11.31 0.38
N VAL A 202 6.44 -12.39 1.14
CA VAL A 202 6.71 -13.74 0.59
C VAL A 202 5.58 -14.20 -0.33
N LEU A 203 4.32 -14.12 0.14
CA LEU A 203 3.17 -14.54 -0.64
C LEU A 203 3.01 -13.70 -1.91
N THR A 204 3.18 -12.38 -1.79
CA THR A 204 3.07 -11.49 -2.95
C THR A 204 4.13 -11.81 -3.99
N ARG A 205 5.38 -12.10 -3.58
CA ARG A 205 6.44 -12.57 -4.49
C ARG A 205 6.03 -13.82 -5.25
N VAL A 206 5.49 -14.83 -4.55
CA VAL A 206 5.04 -16.10 -5.14
C VAL A 206 3.92 -15.85 -6.15
N LEU A 207 2.86 -15.16 -5.73
CA LEU A 207 1.66 -14.95 -6.55
C LEU A 207 1.89 -13.99 -7.72
N ALA A 208 2.59 -12.87 -7.51
CA ALA A 208 2.86 -11.92 -8.57
C ALA A 208 3.78 -12.53 -9.64
N SER A 209 4.64 -13.49 -9.27
CA SER A 209 5.55 -14.16 -10.21
C SER A 209 4.90 -15.30 -11.00
N ALA A 210 3.64 -15.66 -10.72
CA ALA A 210 2.96 -16.76 -11.41
C ALA A 210 3.00 -16.60 -12.94
N GLU A 211 3.25 -17.69 -13.65
CA GLU A 211 3.24 -17.68 -15.12
C GLU A 211 1.81 -17.69 -15.66
N GLU A 212 0.94 -18.40 -14.97
CA GLU A 212 -0.47 -18.51 -15.27
C GLU A 212 -1.29 -17.38 -14.64
N GLU A 213 -2.53 -17.28 -15.10
CA GLU A 213 -3.49 -16.32 -14.60
C GLU A 213 -4.36 -17.01 -13.54
N LEU A 214 -4.34 -16.47 -12.32
CA LEU A 214 -5.15 -16.98 -11.21
C LEU A 214 -6.46 -16.18 -11.17
N GLU A 215 -7.59 -16.86 -11.33
CA GLU A 215 -8.90 -16.23 -11.52
C GLU A 215 -9.81 -16.40 -10.30
N SER A 216 -9.50 -17.34 -9.41
CA SER A 216 -10.32 -17.67 -8.24
C SER A 216 -9.54 -17.79 -6.93
N ALA A 217 -10.26 -17.78 -5.81
CA ALA A 217 -9.68 -18.11 -4.50
C ALA A 217 -9.13 -19.55 -4.45
N GLY A 218 -9.75 -20.48 -5.18
CA GLY A 218 -9.29 -21.87 -5.28
C GLY A 218 -7.94 -21.95 -5.98
N ASP A 219 -7.79 -21.27 -7.12
CA ASP A 219 -6.54 -21.22 -7.88
C ASP A 219 -5.40 -20.68 -7.01
N VAL A 220 -5.68 -19.64 -6.21
CA VAL A 220 -4.70 -19.10 -5.25
C VAL A 220 -4.30 -20.13 -4.20
N VAL A 221 -5.25 -20.91 -3.66
CA VAL A 221 -4.95 -21.97 -2.69
C VAL A 221 -4.09 -23.06 -3.31
N ASP A 222 -4.49 -23.56 -4.49
CA ASP A 222 -3.79 -24.63 -5.19
C ASP A 222 -2.38 -24.21 -5.59
N TYR A 223 -2.26 -23.03 -6.23
CA TYR A 223 -0.96 -22.47 -6.63
C TYR A 223 -0.02 -22.28 -5.44
N THR A 224 -0.53 -21.75 -4.33
CA THR A 224 0.32 -21.52 -3.13
C THR A 224 0.76 -22.83 -2.47
N ALA A 225 -0.09 -23.87 -2.49
CA ALA A 225 0.26 -25.19 -1.98
C ALA A 225 1.42 -25.81 -2.80
N GLU A 226 1.38 -25.71 -4.13
CA GLU A 226 2.48 -26.15 -5.01
C GLU A 226 3.80 -25.42 -4.75
N HIS A 227 3.71 -24.19 -4.22
CA HIS A 227 4.85 -23.35 -3.85
C HIS A 227 5.20 -23.41 -2.35
N GLY A 228 4.68 -24.42 -1.63
CA GLY A 228 5.05 -24.69 -0.23
C GLY A 228 4.44 -23.74 0.80
N LEU A 229 3.36 -23.04 0.44
CA LEU A 229 2.61 -22.15 1.33
C LEU A 229 1.24 -22.75 1.65
N HIS A 230 0.83 -22.73 2.92
CA HIS A 230 -0.47 -23.26 3.35
C HIS A 230 -1.52 -22.14 3.40
N MET A 231 -2.39 -22.08 2.40
CA MET A 231 -3.49 -21.12 2.30
C MET A 231 -4.83 -21.77 2.60
N GLU A 232 -5.70 -21.06 3.33
CA GLU A 232 -7.06 -21.51 3.65
C GLU A 232 -8.09 -20.44 3.29
N ILE A 233 -9.30 -20.86 2.90
CA ILE A 233 -10.47 -19.98 2.71
C ILE A 233 -11.37 -20.19 3.93
N PRO A 234 -11.24 -19.38 5.00
CA PRO A 234 -12.03 -19.57 6.22
C PRO A 234 -13.52 -19.25 6.01
N LYS A 235 -13.82 -18.40 5.02
CA LYS A 235 -15.16 -18.04 4.55
C LYS A 235 -15.04 -17.23 3.25
N ASP A 236 -16.17 -16.93 2.65
CA ASP A 236 -16.27 -16.12 1.44
C ASP A 236 -15.47 -14.81 1.53
N ALA A 237 -14.77 -14.51 0.44
CA ALA A 237 -13.91 -13.32 0.28
C ALA A 237 -12.76 -13.19 1.29
N GLN A 238 -12.31 -14.29 1.91
CA GLN A 238 -11.17 -14.30 2.83
C GLN A 238 -10.12 -15.34 2.45
N LEU A 239 -8.85 -14.95 2.58
CA LEU A 239 -7.69 -15.81 2.43
C LEU A 239 -6.83 -15.74 3.69
N HIS A 240 -6.59 -16.89 4.31
CA HIS A 240 -5.72 -17.05 5.46
C HIS A 240 -4.45 -17.80 5.09
N LEU A 241 -3.32 -17.10 5.07
CA LEU A 241 -2.01 -17.75 4.98
C LEU A 241 -1.62 -18.23 6.37
N ILE A 242 -1.48 -19.54 6.56
CA ILE A 242 -1.09 -20.13 7.83
C ILE A 242 0.42 -20.34 7.84
N VAL A 243 1.06 -19.86 8.90
CA VAL A 243 2.50 -20.00 9.08
C VAL A 243 2.82 -20.68 10.40
N ARG A 244 3.59 -21.76 10.31
CA ARG A 244 4.09 -22.55 11.44
C ARG A 244 5.57 -22.20 11.62
N GLU A 245 5.92 -21.75 12.81
CA GLU A 245 7.33 -21.59 13.25
C GLU A 245 7.57 -22.52 14.44
#